data_AF-A0A9X1PG47-F1
#
_entry.id   AF-A0A9X1PG47-F1
#
_cell.length_a   1.000
_cell.length_b   1.000
_cell.length_c   1.000
_cell.angle_alpha   90.00
_cell.angle_beta   90.00
_cell.angle_gamma   90.00
#
_symmetry.space_group_name_H-M   'P 1'
#
loop_
_entity.id
_entity.type
_entity.pdbx_description
1 polymer ?
#
loop_
_entity_poly.entity_id
_entity_poly.type
_entity_poly.pdbx_seq_one_letter_code
_entity_poly.pdbx_strand_id
1 'polypeptide(L)'
;MIKRTFTLMVCMLVLTLVMYRCKNKDAEPLTPDQGLVEELSKIDVEPVKLTDPAPVASTEAAITLSPAVTTLGTEIAGMGAAGAEPANVKAAAGKFASFFTAAEITALISVKKEVLDAAGTTGKLPANLTAILARASKSPEMAAYFPKVTLPTVAGKEIKGLRTGAVEGGPASKFEGTLANDACLIAAEAEFEKSKTKLDASRGKLLASAKDKYDAEVKLIGDAQAACTAGEPAKYAAIIKQAETLADQLNAALDANKDLLGDDYMPLKGIVGLQLIAYLTSLNDLAKADLQACVAKGTAGNTSASNAHDANKLLIENAYQTALASAEKTKAKLVESCHNQGGGN
;
A
#
# COMPACT_ATOMS: atom_id res chain seq x y z
N MET A 1 26.69 95.18 11.47
CA MET A 1 26.53 93.72 11.61
C MET A 1 25.16 93.28 12.16
N ILE A 2 24.39 94.14 12.83
CA ILE A 2 23.09 93.82 13.47
C ILE A 2 21.97 93.42 12.46
N LYS A 3 22.01 93.90 11.20
CA LYS A 3 20.99 93.58 10.20
C LYS A 3 21.07 92.15 9.64
N ARG A 4 22.23 91.48 9.66
CA ARG A 4 22.38 90.11 9.12
C ARG A 4 21.96 89.03 10.11
N THR A 5 22.13 89.28 11.42
CA THR A 5 21.71 88.37 12.49
C THR A 5 20.19 88.33 12.65
N PHE A 6 19.50 89.46 12.46
CA PHE A 6 18.04 89.52 12.58
C PHE A 6 17.33 88.72 11.45
N THR A 7 17.83 88.79 10.21
CA THR A 7 17.29 88.01 9.09
C THR A 7 17.49 86.51 9.27
N LEU A 8 18.64 86.08 9.81
CA LEU A 8 18.91 84.67 10.12
C LEU A 8 17.98 84.12 11.20
N MET A 9 17.67 84.93 12.23
CA MET A 9 16.78 84.55 13.31
C MET A 9 15.32 84.41 12.83
N VAL A 10 14.86 85.30 11.94
CA VAL A 10 13.53 85.21 11.31
C VAL A 10 13.44 83.98 10.40
N CYS A 11 14.48 83.68 9.61
CA CYS A 11 14.50 82.47 8.79
C CYS A 11 14.49 81.18 9.64
N MET A 12 15.21 81.15 10.77
CA MET A 12 15.18 80.00 11.69
C MET A 12 13.81 79.84 12.36
N LEU A 13 13.14 80.95 12.72
CA LEU A 13 11.80 80.93 13.30
C LEU A 13 10.75 80.43 12.29
N VAL A 14 10.85 80.87 11.03
CA VAL A 14 9.96 80.39 9.95
C VAL A 14 10.23 78.91 9.65
N LEU A 15 11.49 78.47 9.62
CA LEU A 15 11.83 77.06 9.40
C LEU A 15 11.33 76.16 10.54
N THR A 16 11.45 76.61 11.79
CA THR A 16 10.92 75.88 12.96
C THR A 16 9.40 75.90 13.02
N LEU A 17 8.74 76.99 12.61
CA LEU A 17 7.27 77.05 12.48
C LEU A 17 6.75 76.15 11.34
N VAL A 18 7.47 76.06 10.21
CA VAL A 18 7.15 75.13 9.11
C VAL A 18 7.37 73.68 9.55
N MET A 19 8.47 73.36 10.22
CA MET A 19 8.70 72.01 10.76
C MET A 19 7.73 71.64 11.90
N TYR A 20 7.26 72.61 12.70
CA TYR A 20 6.24 72.38 13.73
C TYR A 20 4.85 72.19 13.12
N ARG A 21 4.52 72.89 12.01
CA ARG A 21 3.30 72.68 11.21
C ARG A 21 3.29 71.35 10.45
N CYS A 22 4.46 70.79 10.10
CA CYS A 22 4.56 69.40 9.63
C CYS A 22 4.35 68.37 10.75
N LYS A 23 4.34 68.79 12.02
CA LYS A 23 4.11 67.93 13.19
C LYS A 23 2.79 68.30 13.86
N ASN A 24 1.70 68.30 13.07
CA ASN A 24 0.35 68.46 13.59
C ASN A 24 0.07 67.32 14.59
N LYS A 25 0.06 67.63 15.89
CA LYS A 25 -0.29 66.66 16.95
C LYS A 25 -1.77 66.28 16.94
N ASP A 26 -2.57 67.03 16.18
CA ASP A 26 -4.02 66.85 16.03
C ASP A 26 -4.41 66.32 14.64
N ALA A 27 -3.45 65.92 13.80
CA ALA A 27 -3.78 65.13 12.63
C ALA A 27 -4.23 63.74 13.13
N GLU A 28 -5.46 63.35 12.81
CA GLU A 28 -5.92 61.97 13.07
C GLU A 28 -4.86 61.00 12.53
N PRO A 29 -4.46 59.96 13.29
CA PRO A 29 -3.54 58.96 12.77
C PRO A 29 -4.15 58.41 11.49
N LEU A 30 -3.46 58.70 10.38
CA LEU A 30 -3.91 58.40 9.04
C LEU A 30 -4.11 56.88 8.91
N THR A 31 -5.30 56.46 8.51
CA THR A 31 -5.64 55.03 8.41
C THR A 31 -5.03 54.40 7.15
N PRO A 32 -4.76 53.09 7.13
CA PRO A 32 -4.32 52.39 5.93
C PRO A 32 -5.32 52.51 4.77
N ASP A 33 -4.83 52.42 3.52
CA ASP A 33 -5.67 52.43 2.31
C ASP A 33 -6.70 51.28 2.36
N GLN A 34 -7.98 51.62 2.38
CA GLN A 34 -9.07 50.65 2.53
C GLN A 34 -9.22 49.70 1.33
N GLY A 35 -8.84 50.12 0.12
CA GLY A 35 -8.84 49.25 -1.06
C GLY A 35 -7.77 48.16 -0.94
N LEU A 36 -6.59 48.50 -0.40
CA LEU A 36 -5.52 47.54 -0.11
C LEU A 36 -5.84 46.63 1.08
N VAL A 37 -6.54 47.12 2.11
CA VAL A 37 -7.09 46.28 3.21
C VAL A 37 -8.09 45.26 2.65
N GLU A 38 -8.98 45.68 1.75
CA GLU A 38 -9.93 44.77 1.10
C GLU A 38 -9.21 43.74 0.23
N GLU A 39 -8.20 44.14 -0.56
CA GLU A 39 -7.35 43.24 -1.35
C GLU A 39 -6.67 42.19 -0.45
N LEU A 40 -6.11 42.62 0.69
CA LEU A 40 -5.45 41.76 1.68
C LEU A 40 -6.42 40.75 2.32
N SER A 41 -7.67 41.17 2.58
CA SER A 41 -8.71 40.30 3.17
C SER A 41 -9.22 39.21 2.21
N LYS A 42 -9.14 39.46 0.90
CA LYS A 42 -9.57 38.55 -0.17
C LYS A 42 -8.55 37.46 -0.49
N ILE A 43 -7.31 37.60 -0.02
CA ILE A 43 -6.29 36.54 -0.18
C ILE A 43 -6.73 35.31 0.61
N ASP A 44 -6.64 34.15 -0.02
CA ASP A 44 -6.96 32.86 0.59
C ASP A 44 -5.96 31.80 0.13
N VAL A 45 -5.89 30.71 0.87
CA VAL A 45 -5.13 29.52 0.44
C VAL A 45 -5.94 28.84 -0.66
N GLU A 46 -5.34 28.65 -1.83
CA GLU A 46 -6.04 27.95 -2.92
C GLU A 46 -6.45 26.53 -2.50
N PRO A 47 -7.64 26.06 -2.92
CA PRO A 47 -8.07 24.70 -2.65
C PRO A 47 -7.07 23.67 -3.18
N VAL A 48 -6.59 22.77 -2.32
CA VAL A 48 -5.69 21.69 -2.72
C VAL A 48 -6.49 20.40 -2.93
N LYS A 49 -6.43 19.87 -4.15
CA LYS A 49 -6.93 18.52 -4.44
C LYS A 49 -5.98 17.49 -3.85
N LEU A 50 -6.45 16.75 -2.85
CA LEU A 50 -5.67 15.68 -2.22
C LEU A 50 -5.46 14.51 -3.19
N THR A 51 -4.24 14.01 -3.23
CA THR A 51 -3.82 12.83 -4.00
C THR A 51 -4.17 11.56 -3.24
N ASP A 52 -4.62 10.55 -3.97
CA ASP A 52 -4.86 9.21 -3.45
C ASP A 52 -3.55 8.38 -3.40
N PRO A 53 -3.44 7.42 -2.47
CA PRO A 53 -2.36 6.44 -2.49
C PRO A 53 -2.30 5.68 -3.81
N ALA A 54 -1.09 5.37 -4.28
CA ALA A 54 -0.92 4.51 -5.44
C ALA A 54 -1.39 3.07 -5.12
N PRO A 55 -2.16 2.42 -6.01
CA PRO A 55 -2.65 1.07 -5.77
C PRO A 55 -1.51 0.06 -5.68
N VAL A 56 -1.63 -0.90 -4.77
CA VAL A 56 -0.66 -1.99 -4.61
C VAL A 56 -1.03 -3.13 -5.56
N ALA A 57 -0.25 -3.33 -6.62
CA ALA A 57 -0.39 -4.48 -7.51
C ALA A 57 0.00 -5.78 -6.77
N SER A 58 -0.83 -6.83 -6.91
CA SER A 58 -0.58 -8.15 -6.36
C SER A 58 -1.07 -9.26 -7.29
N THR A 59 -0.35 -10.37 -7.37
CA THR A 59 -0.84 -11.62 -8.00
C THR A 59 -1.10 -12.66 -6.93
N GLU A 60 -2.24 -13.32 -7.00
CA GLU A 60 -2.61 -14.40 -6.08
C GLU A 60 -1.73 -15.63 -6.31
N ALA A 61 -1.52 -16.41 -5.26
CA ALA A 61 -0.90 -17.71 -5.41
C ALA A 61 -1.84 -18.67 -6.14
N ALA A 62 -1.25 -19.60 -6.88
CA ALA A 62 -2.00 -20.63 -7.59
C ALA A 62 -1.30 -21.97 -7.47
N ILE A 63 -2.10 -23.03 -7.36
CA ILE A 63 -1.65 -24.40 -7.50
C ILE A 63 -2.53 -25.08 -8.53
N THR A 64 -1.90 -25.61 -9.58
CA THR A 64 -2.61 -26.32 -10.64
C THR A 64 -2.14 -27.77 -10.69
N LEU A 65 -3.09 -28.66 -10.97
CA LEU A 65 -2.76 -30.03 -11.32
C LEU A 65 -1.90 -30.03 -12.59
N SER A 66 -1.00 -31.00 -12.69
CA SER A 66 -0.21 -31.13 -13.90
C SER A 66 -1.10 -31.54 -15.08
N PRO A 67 -0.71 -31.21 -16.32
CA PRO A 67 -1.41 -31.69 -17.50
C PRO A 67 -1.47 -33.23 -17.56
N ALA A 68 -0.39 -33.92 -17.18
CA ALA A 68 -0.35 -35.39 -17.19
C ALA A 68 -1.39 -36.00 -16.23
N VAL A 69 -1.52 -35.42 -15.03
CA VAL A 69 -2.53 -35.78 -14.05
C VAL A 69 -3.95 -35.51 -14.55
N THR A 70 -4.16 -34.34 -15.18
CA THR A 70 -5.48 -33.93 -15.66
C THR A 70 -5.97 -34.86 -16.78
N THR A 71 -5.09 -35.17 -17.73
CA THR A 71 -5.36 -36.13 -18.81
C THR A 71 -5.63 -37.52 -18.25
N LEU A 72 -4.74 -38.02 -17.38
CA LEU A 72 -4.89 -39.35 -16.79
C LEU A 72 -6.19 -39.47 -15.98
N GLY A 73 -6.53 -38.46 -15.19
CA GLY A 73 -7.77 -38.45 -14.42
C GLY A 73 -9.03 -38.48 -15.29
N THR A 74 -9.01 -37.75 -16.40
CA THR A 74 -10.12 -37.75 -17.38
C THR A 74 -10.29 -39.11 -18.03
N GLU A 75 -9.18 -39.76 -18.41
CA GLU A 75 -9.20 -41.08 -19.03
C GLU A 75 -9.64 -42.17 -18.05
N ILE A 76 -9.15 -42.13 -16.80
CA ILE A 76 -9.57 -43.04 -15.73
C ILE A 76 -11.08 -42.92 -15.48
N ALA A 77 -11.61 -41.69 -15.39
CA ALA A 77 -13.03 -41.45 -15.20
C ALA A 77 -13.89 -41.93 -16.39
N GLY A 78 -13.33 -41.99 -17.60
CA GLY A 78 -14.01 -42.37 -18.83
C GLY A 78 -13.99 -43.87 -19.19
N MET A 79 -13.22 -44.70 -18.47
CA MET A 79 -12.97 -46.11 -18.87
C MET A 79 -14.25 -46.96 -19.00
N GLY A 80 -15.28 -46.69 -18.20
CA GLY A 80 -16.53 -47.47 -18.21
C GLY A 80 -17.32 -47.42 -19.52
N ALA A 81 -17.00 -46.51 -20.45
CA ALA A 81 -17.66 -46.38 -21.75
C ALA A 81 -16.96 -47.14 -22.90
N ALA A 82 -15.68 -47.49 -22.76
CA ALA A 82 -14.82 -47.89 -23.89
C ALA A 82 -14.52 -49.39 -23.98
N GLY A 83 -14.79 -50.18 -22.92
CA GLY A 83 -14.57 -51.63 -22.89
C GLY A 83 -13.10 -52.08 -22.98
N ALA A 84 -12.14 -51.15 -23.06
CA ALA A 84 -10.71 -51.39 -23.12
C ALA A 84 -9.94 -50.35 -22.31
N GLU A 85 -8.80 -50.75 -21.75
CA GLU A 85 -7.88 -49.86 -21.04
C GLU A 85 -7.27 -48.81 -22.01
N PRO A 86 -7.39 -47.51 -21.73
CA PRO A 86 -6.76 -46.47 -22.55
C PRO A 86 -5.23 -46.60 -22.59
N ALA A 87 -4.62 -46.35 -23.76
CA ALA A 87 -3.17 -46.51 -23.94
C ALA A 87 -2.32 -45.63 -23.01
N ASN A 88 -2.78 -44.42 -22.71
CA ASN A 88 -2.13 -43.49 -21.79
C ASN A 88 -2.23 -43.94 -20.33
N VAL A 89 -3.37 -44.53 -19.92
CA VAL A 89 -3.56 -45.17 -18.61
C VAL A 89 -2.55 -46.31 -18.44
N LYS A 90 -2.47 -47.19 -19.44
CA LYS A 90 -1.50 -48.30 -19.48
C LYS A 90 -0.05 -47.84 -19.41
N ALA A 91 0.29 -46.83 -20.22
CA ALA A 91 1.64 -46.27 -20.24
C ALA A 91 2.03 -45.60 -18.92
N ALA A 92 1.09 -44.93 -18.25
CA ALA A 92 1.31 -44.33 -16.94
C ALA A 92 1.51 -45.40 -15.87
N ALA A 93 0.67 -46.45 -15.87
CA ALA A 93 0.79 -47.58 -14.96
C ALA A 93 2.15 -48.28 -15.08
N GLY A 94 2.57 -48.60 -16.31
CA GLY A 94 3.86 -49.24 -16.58
C GLY A 94 5.06 -48.39 -16.13
N LYS A 95 5.02 -47.07 -16.38
CA LYS A 95 6.07 -46.14 -15.89
C LYS A 95 6.14 -46.17 -14.37
N PHE A 96 5.01 -46.10 -13.70
CA PHE A 96 4.95 -46.07 -12.24
C PHE A 96 5.40 -47.40 -11.61
N ALA A 97 4.98 -48.53 -12.19
CA ALA A 97 5.40 -49.87 -11.78
C ALA A 97 6.92 -50.08 -11.96
N SER A 98 7.52 -49.45 -12.98
CA SER A 98 8.96 -49.53 -13.19
C SER A 98 9.77 -48.62 -12.26
N PHE A 99 9.21 -47.48 -11.85
CA PHE A 99 9.90 -46.50 -11.00
C PHE A 99 9.78 -46.79 -9.50
N PHE A 100 8.63 -47.31 -9.05
CA PHE A 100 8.38 -47.60 -7.65
C PHE A 100 8.38 -49.10 -7.38
N THR A 101 8.90 -49.47 -6.21
CA THR A 101 8.76 -50.84 -5.71
C THR A 101 7.31 -51.12 -5.28
N ALA A 102 6.91 -52.39 -5.25
CA ALA A 102 5.59 -52.80 -4.77
C ALA A 102 5.30 -52.32 -3.33
N ALA A 103 6.32 -52.27 -2.47
CA ALA A 103 6.20 -51.75 -1.11
C ALA A 103 5.93 -50.24 -1.09
N GLU A 104 6.55 -49.46 -1.98
CA GLU A 104 6.33 -48.02 -2.09
C GLU A 104 4.96 -47.71 -2.70
N ILE A 105 4.52 -48.47 -3.72
CA ILE A 105 3.17 -48.38 -4.27
C ILE A 105 2.14 -48.66 -3.16
N THR A 106 2.35 -49.71 -2.37
CA THR A 106 1.48 -50.03 -1.23
C THR A 106 1.47 -48.91 -0.20
N ALA A 107 2.62 -48.30 0.09
CA ALA A 107 2.72 -47.18 1.02
C ALA A 107 1.96 -45.93 0.52
N LEU A 108 1.97 -45.67 -0.80
CA LEU A 108 1.23 -44.57 -1.43
C LEU A 108 -0.29 -44.80 -1.44
N ILE A 109 -0.73 -46.06 -1.52
CA ILE A 109 -2.16 -46.42 -1.49
C ILE A 109 -2.70 -46.42 -0.04
N SER A 110 -1.88 -46.83 0.92
CA SER A 110 -2.31 -47.07 2.31
C SER A 110 -2.20 -45.84 3.21
N VAL A 111 -2.15 -44.64 2.64
CA VAL A 111 -2.02 -43.40 3.42
C VAL A 111 -3.33 -43.12 4.14
N LYS A 112 -3.26 -43.07 5.47
CA LYS A 112 -4.42 -42.81 6.32
C LYS A 112 -4.82 -41.34 6.30
N LYS A 113 -6.07 -41.06 6.60
CA LYS A 113 -6.63 -39.69 6.64
C LYS A 113 -5.82 -38.76 7.54
N GLU A 114 -5.33 -39.24 8.68
CA GLU A 114 -4.55 -38.42 9.61
C GLU A 114 -3.22 -37.94 9.00
N VAL A 115 -2.62 -38.74 8.11
CA VAL A 115 -1.40 -38.36 7.38
C VAL A 115 -1.72 -37.35 6.28
N LEU A 116 -2.85 -37.49 5.58
CA LEU A 116 -3.31 -36.52 4.59
C LEU A 116 -3.66 -35.16 5.24
N ASP A 117 -4.32 -35.19 6.39
CA ASP A 117 -4.62 -34.00 7.19
C ASP A 117 -3.33 -33.30 7.62
N ALA A 118 -2.33 -34.05 8.12
CA ALA A 118 -1.04 -33.51 8.49
C ALA A 118 -0.27 -32.92 7.30
N ALA A 119 -0.38 -33.55 6.12
CA ALA A 119 0.21 -33.06 4.88
C ALA A 119 -0.40 -31.72 4.46
N GLY A 120 -1.74 -31.61 4.45
CA GLY A 120 -2.45 -30.40 4.05
C GLY A 120 -2.32 -29.23 5.03
N THR A 121 -2.21 -29.51 6.33
CA THR A 121 -2.21 -28.46 7.38
C THR A 121 -0.82 -28.06 7.87
N THR A 122 0.14 -28.99 7.87
CA THR A 122 1.49 -28.74 8.40
C THR A 122 2.59 -28.99 7.38
N GLY A 123 2.29 -29.62 6.25
CA GLY A 123 3.28 -30.08 5.28
C GLY A 123 4.13 -31.24 5.79
N LYS A 124 3.76 -31.88 6.91
CA LYS A 124 4.53 -32.98 7.49
C LYS A 124 4.05 -34.32 6.95
N LEU A 125 5.01 -35.16 6.62
CA LEU A 125 4.77 -36.55 6.21
C LEU A 125 5.66 -37.50 7.00
N PRO A 126 5.21 -38.75 7.19
CA PRO A 126 6.08 -39.84 7.60
C PRO A 126 7.37 -39.92 6.76
N ALA A 127 8.47 -40.31 7.37
CA ALA A 127 9.80 -40.29 6.73
C ALA A 127 9.85 -41.12 5.44
N ASN A 128 9.13 -42.25 5.39
CA ASN A 128 9.04 -43.10 4.21
C ASN A 128 8.36 -42.37 3.04
N LEU A 129 7.23 -41.68 3.27
CA LEU A 129 6.53 -40.92 2.23
C LEU A 129 7.34 -39.70 1.78
N THR A 130 8.00 -39.03 2.73
CA THR A 130 8.94 -37.93 2.42
C THR A 130 10.05 -38.39 1.49
N ALA A 131 10.65 -39.56 1.75
CA ALA A 131 11.70 -40.13 0.91
C ALA A 131 11.21 -40.49 -0.50
N ILE A 132 10.01 -41.09 -0.59
CA ILE A 132 9.35 -41.43 -1.87
C ILE A 132 9.11 -40.16 -2.71
N LEU A 133 8.54 -39.10 -2.12
CA LEU A 133 8.29 -37.82 -2.81
C LEU A 133 9.59 -37.11 -3.22
N ALA A 134 10.59 -37.11 -2.35
CA ALA A 134 11.89 -36.49 -2.65
C ALA A 134 12.61 -37.20 -3.82
N ARG A 135 12.46 -38.53 -3.94
CA ARG A 135 12.99 -39.28 -5.07
C ARG A 135 12.19 -39.01 -6.34
N ALA A 136 10.86 -39.06 -6.25
CA ALA A 136 9.97 -38.85 -7.39
C ALA A 136 10.07 -37.43 -7.97
N SER A 137 10.14 -36.40 -7.13
CA SER A 137 10.26 -35.00 -7.57
C SER A 137 11.58 -34.70 -8.30
N LYS A 138 12.65 -35.47 -8.03
CA LYS A 138 13.95 -35.36 -8.71
C LYS A 138 14.04 -36.17 -10.00
N SER A 139 13.07 -37.06 -10.26
CA SER A 139 13.01 -37.84 -11.48
C SER A 139 12.28 -37.06 -12.58
N PRO A 140 12.87 -36.85 -13.76
CA PRO A 140 12.18 -36.20 -14.88
C PRO A 140 10.88 -36.91 -15.29
N GLU A 141 10.84 -38.24 -15.14
CA GLU A 141 9.68 -39.05 -15.51
C GLU A 141 8.51 -38.85 -14.56
N MET A 142 8.79 -38.68 -13.26
CA MET A 142 7.76 -38.53 -12.23
C MET A 142 7.41 -37.07 -11.96
N ALA A 143 8.33 -36.12 -12.23
CA ALA A 143 8.10 -34.69 -12.08
C ALA A 143 6.88 -34.18 -12.87
N ALA A 144 6.56 -34.82 -13.99
CA ALA A 144 5.36 -34.50 -14.79
C ALA A 144 4.04 -34.72 -14.04
N TYR A 145 4.02 -35.49 -12.94
CA TYR A 145 2.84 -35.76 -12.13
C TYR A 145 2.75 -34.88 -10.87
N PHE A 146 3.73 -34.00 -10.64
CA PHE A 146 3.70 -33.06 -9.52
C PHE A 146 2.89 -31.80 -9.86
N PRO A 147 2.21 -31.20 -8.88
CA PRO A 147 1.50 -29.94 -9.08
C PRO A 147 2.46 -28.82 -9.48
N LYS A 148 1.95 -27.86 -10.25
CA LYS A 148 2.66 -26.60 -10.49
C LYS A 148 2.20 -25.57 -9.48
N VAL A 149 3.15 -25.04 -8.72
CA VAL A 149 2.91 -23.98 -7.73
C VAL A 149 3.42 -22.66 -8.28
N THR A 150 2.59 -21.61 -8.19
CA THR A 150 2.95 -20.24 -8.49
C THR A 150 2.82 -19.43 -7.21
N LEU A 151 3.93 -18.82 -6.78
CA LEU A 151 3.98 -18.00 -5.57
C LEU A 151 3.33 -16.63 -5.79
N PRO A 152 2.76 -16.01 -4.74
CA PRO A 152 2.15 -14.70 -4.85
C PRO A 152 3.21 -13.62 -5.04
N THR A 153 2.83 -12.52 -5.70
CA THR A 153 3.69 -11.33 -5.82
C THR A 153 2.99 -10.12 -5.24
N VAL A 154 3.75 -9.22 -4.61
CA VAL A 154 3.29 -7.91 -4.15
C VAL A 154 4.29 -6.86 -4.62
N ALA A 155 3.81 -5.82 -5.30
CA ALA A 155 4.64 -4.78 -5.90
C ALA A 155 5.76 -5.35 -6.81
N GLY A 156 5.44 -6.40 -7.59
CA GLY A 156 6.36 -7.03 -8.54
C GLY A 156 7.44 -7.91 -7.89
N LYS A 157 7.40 -8.14 -6.57
CA LYS A 157 8.32 -9.03 -5.86
C LYS A 157 7.61 -10.31 -5.45
N GLU A 158 8.22 -11.45 -5.76
CA GLU A 158 7.78 -12.77 -5.26
C GLU A 158 7.94 -12.80 -3.74
N ILE A 159 6.86 -13.13 -3.03
CA ILE A 159 6.87 -13.19 -1.58
C ILE A 159 7.33 -14.59 -1.15
N LYS A 160 8.54 -14.61 -0.57
CA LYS A 160 9.14 -15.78 0.07
C LYS A 160 9.12 -15.58 1.59
N GLY A 161 9.16 -16.70 2.31
CA GLY A 161 9.01 -16.91 3.76
C GLY A 161 9.56 -15.93 4.83
N LEU A 162 10.20 -14.79 4.56
CA LEU A 162 10.96 -14.01 5.57
C LEU A 162 10.81 -12.48 5.45
N ARG A 163 10.63 -11.78 6.59
CA ARG A 163 10.52 -10.31 6.71
C ARG A 163 11.82 -9.65 7.24
N THR A 164 12.17 -8.48 6.72
CA THR A 164 13.08 -7.49 7.33
C THR A 164 12.41 -6.12 7.37
N GLY A 165 12.57 -5.37 8.46
CA GLY A 165 11.98 -4.04 8.69
C GLY A 165 12.99 -2.90 8.52
N ALA A 166 12.49 -1.67 8.38
CA ALA A 166 13.28 -0.44 8.29
C ALA A 166 12.75 0.62 9.28
N VAL A 167 13.65 1.52 9.69
CA VAL A 167 13.51 2.60 10.68
C VAL A 167 13.43 3.95 9.96
N GLU A 168 12.66 4.91 10.50
CA GLU A 168 12.67 6.32 10.09
C GLU A 168 13.25 7.23 11.20
N GLY A 169 13.82 8.36 10.78
CA GLY A 169 14.35 9.38 11.67
C GLY A 169 14.00 10.80 11.24
N GLY A 170 13.80 11.66 12.24
CA GLY A 170 14.55 12.92 12.37
C GLY A 170 13.86 14.24 11.96
N PRO A 171 14.21 15.38 12.61
CA PRO A 171 13.31 16.52 12.85
C PRO A 171 13.85 17.89 12.37
N ALA A 172 13.13 19.00 12.66
CA ALA A 172 13.61 20.31 13.21
C ALA A 172 12.82 21.55 12.71
N SER A 173 13.20 22.75 13.18
CA SER A 173 12.37 23.78 13.83
C SER A 173 12.52 25.25 13.37
N LYS A 174 11.47 26.07 13.62
CA LYS A 174 11.32 27.52 14.03
C LYS A 174 12.14 28.67 13.39
N PHE A 175 11.53 29.89 13.31
CA PHE A 175 11.94 31.14 14.03
C PHE A 175 10.96 32.34 13.83
N GLU A 176 10.99 33.32 14.76
CA GLU A 176 10.20 34.57 14.86
C GLU A 176 11.10 35.84 14.90
N GLY A 177 10.53 37.03 14.62
CA GLY A 177 11.14 38.34 14.93
C GLY A 177 10.15 39.53 14.86
N THR A 178 10.25 40.45 15.83
CA THR A 178 9.44 41.68 16.06
C THR A 178 10.14 42.97 15.60
N LEU A 179 9.41 44.07 15.31
CA LEU A 179 9.91 45.46 15.41
C LEU A 179 8.84 46.60 15.37
N ALA A 180 9.02 47.57 16.29
CA ALA A 180 8.75 49.03 16.35
C ALA A 180 7.46 49.73 15.81
N ASN A 181 6.97 50.67 16.64
CA ASN A 181 5.69 51.42 16.58
C ASN A 181 5.68 52.68 15.68
N ASP A 182 4.72 52.72 14.74
CA ASP A 182 4.08 53.90 14.13
C ASP A 182 2.57 53.57 14.03
N ALA A 183 1.65 54.48 14.38
CA ALA A 183 0.21 54.16 14.49
C ALA A 183 -0.43 53.66 13.17
N CYS A 184 -0.02 54.17 12.00
CA CYS A 184 -0.50 53.64 10.71
C CYS A 184 0.12 52.27 10.40
N LEU A 185 1.40 52.09 10.72
CA LEU A 185 2.09 50.80 10.55
C LEU A 185 1.52 49.72 11.49
N ILE A 186 1.14 50.08 12.72
CA ILE A 186 0.45 49.19 13.67
C ILE A 186 -0.90 48.75 13.10
N ALA A 187 -1.66 49.68 12.51
CA ALA A 187 -2.94 49.34 11.88
C ALA A 187 -2.76 48.45 10.64
N ALA A 188 -1.76 48.74 9.79
CA ALA A 188 -1.42 47.91 8.63
C ALA A 188 -0.93 46.51 9.03
N GLU A 189 -0.11 46.41 10.09
CA GLU A 189 0.34 45.16 10.68
C GLU A 189 -0.84 44.36 11.25
N ALA A 190 -1.78 45.02 11.95
CA ALA A 190 -2.96 44.36 12.50
C ALA A 190 -3.86 43.76 11.41
N GLU A 191 -4.04 44.43 10.27
CA GLU A 191 -4.79 43.87 9.13
C GLU A 191 -4.04 42.70 8.46
N PHE A 192 -2.71 42.78 8.35
CA PHE A 192 -1.91 41.64 7.90
C PHE A 192 -2.02 40.44 8.85
N GLU A 193 -1.91 40.64 10.16
CA GLU A 193 -2.04 39.55 11.14
C GLU A 193 -3.43 38.90 11.13
N LYS A 194 -4.50 39.67 10.86
CA LYS A 194 -5.85 39.09 10.61
C LYS A 194 -5.86 38.19 9.38
N SER A 195 -5.33 38.67 8.26
CA SER A 195 -5.24 37.86 7.03
C SER A 195 -4.34 36.64 7.24
N LYS A 196 -3.19 36.79 7.89
CA LYS A 196 -2.30 35.69 8.23
C LYS A 196 -3.00 34.65 9.10
N THR A 197 -3.74 35.06 10.14
CA THR A 197 -4.53 34.17 10.98
C THR A 197 -5.58 33.38 10.18
N LYS A 198 -6.22 34.03 9.19
CA LYS A 198 -7.14 33.36 8.25
C LYS A 198 -6.40 32.32 7.41
N LEU A 199 -5.25 32.67 6.84
CA LEU A 199 -4.42 31.75 6.03
C LEU A 199 -3.92 30.55 6.87
N ASP A 200 -3.48 30.80 8.11
CA ASP A 200 -3.07 29.77 9.08
C ASP A 200 -4.23 28.82 9.40
N ALA A 201 -5.44 29.34 9.59
CA ALA A 201 -6.64 28.53 9.83
C ALA A 201 -7.01 27.69 8.59
N SER A 202 -6.93 28.25 7.38
CA SER A 202 -7.14 27.52 6.12
C SER A 202 -6.12 26.40 5.94
N ARG A 203 -4.83 26.68 6.18
CA ARG A 203 -3.75 25.68 6.20
C ARG A 203 -4.04 24.57 7.21
N GLY A 204 -4.44 24.92 8.43
CA GLY A 204 -4.80 23.97 9.48
C GLY A 204 -5.92 23.02 9.06
N LYS A 205 -6.99 23.54 8.44
CA LYS A 205 -8.11 22.73 7.92
C LYS A 205 -7.68 21.77 6.79
N LEU A 206 -6.84 22.24 5.87
CA LEU A 206 -6.33 21.41 4.78
C LEU A 206 -5.42 20.29 5.29
N LEU A 207 -4.52 20.60 6.23
CA LEU A 207 -3.66 19.60 6.87
C LEU A 207 -4.47 18.58 7.68
N ALA A 208 -5.51 19.03 8.40
CA ALA A 208 -6.44 18.13 9.09
C ALA A 208 -7.16 17.21 8.10
N SER A 209 -7.64 17.74 6.97
CA SER A 209 -8.30 16.93 5.93
C SER A 209 -7.35 15.90 5.30
N ALA A 210 -6.08 16.27 5.07
CA ALA A 210 -5.06 15.34 4.59
C ALA A 210 -4.77 14.23 5.60
N LYS A 211 -4.71 14.57 6.91
CA LYS A 211 -4.56 13.60 7.98
C LYS A 211 -5.76 12.67 8.10
N ASP A 212 -6.99 13.20 8.09
CA ASP A 212 -8.22 12.40 8.18
C ASP A 212 -8.30 11.40 7.01
N LYS A 213 -7.91 11.83 5.80
CA LYS A 213 -7.81 10.96 4.63
C LYS A 213 -6.78 9.85 4.82
N TYR A 214 -5.59 10.17 5.35
CA TYR A 214 -4.55 9.20 5.64
C TYR A 214 -5.01 8.19 6.70
N ASP A 215 -5.59 8.64 7.81
CA ASP A 215 -6.06 7.78 8.89
C ASP A 215 -7.19 6.84 8.41
N ALA A 216 -8.10 7.35 7.58
CA ALA A 216 -9.15 6.55 6.95
C ALA A 216 -8.57 5.46 6.04
N GLU A 217 -7.55 5.79 5.25
CA GLU A 217 -6.89 4.84 4.36
C GLU A 217 -6.12 3.76 5.13
N VAL A 218 -5.34 4.13 6.15
CA VAL A 218 -4.62 3.18 7.01
C VAL A 218 -5.60 2.21 7.68
N LYS A 219 -6.76 2.70 8.11
CA LYS A 219 -7.82 1.85 8.64
C LYS A 219 -8.33 0.86 7.59
N LEU A 220 -8.65 1.32 6.38
CA LEU A 220 -9.12 0.44 5.29
C LEU A 220 -8.07 -0.62 4.92
N ILE A 221 -6.78 -0.25 4.88
CA ILE A 221 -5.67 -1.17 4.66
C ILE A 221 -5.59 -2.21 5.77
N GLY A 222 -5.72 -1.79 7.04
CA GLY A 222 -5.76 -2.68 8.19
C GLY A 222 -6.92 -3.67 8.16
N ASP A 223 -8.13 -3.18 7.85
CA ASP A 223 -9.34 -4.00 7.71
C ASP A 223 -9.20 -5.02 6.56
N ALA A 224 -8.64 -4.59 5.42
CA ALA A 224 -8.40 -5.47 4.27
C ALA A 224 -7.33 -6.54 4.57
N GLN A 225 -6.25 -6.18 5.26
CA GLN A 225 -5.25 -7.15 5.71
C GLN A 225 -5.86 -8.18 6.67
N ALA A 226 -6.67 -7.74 7.63
CA ALA A 226 -7.34 -8.62 8.57
C ALA A 226 -8.30 -9.59 7.86
N ALA A 227 -9.11 -9.08 6.93
CA ALA A 227 -10.03 -9.90 6.12
C ALA A 227 -9.28 -10.93 5.25
N CYS A 228 -8.18 -10.52 4.60
CA CYS A 228 -7.31 -11.41 3.82
C CYS A 228 -6.79 -12.56 4.70
N THR A 229 -6.18 -12.21 5.85
CA THR A 229 -5.57 -13.18 6.77
C THR A 229 -6.61 -14.15 7.36
N ALA A 230 -7.81 -13.67 7.66
CA ALA A 230 -8.90 -14.49 8.21
C ALA A 230 -9.53 -15.43 7.17
N GLY A 231 -9.48 -15.07 5.88
CA GLY A 231 -10.05 -15.87 4.78
C GLY A 231 -9.18 -17.05 4.33
N GLU A 232 -7.85 -16.95 4.48
CA GLU A 232 -6.91 -17.98 4.00
C GLU A 232 -7.20 -19.40 4.54
N PRO A 233 -7.47 -19.63 5.84
CA PRO A 233 -7.77 -20.96 6.34
C PRO A 233 -8.96 -21.64 5.64
N ALA A 234 -10.04 -20.89 5.40
CA ALA A 234 -11.24 -21.42 4.73
C ALA A 234 -10.98 -21.71 3.24
N LYS A 235 -10.22 -20.85 2.57
CA LYS A 235 -9.77 -21.05 1.18
C LYS A 235 -8.98 -22.34 1.03
N TYR A 236 -7.97 -22.56 1.86
CA TYR A 236 -7.15 -23.78 1.78
C TYR A 236 -7.90 -25.03 2.21
N ALA A 237 -8.79 -24.96 3.21
CA ALA A 237 -9.66 -26.08 3.56
C ALA A 237 -10.56 -26.52 2.39
N ALA A 238 -11.09 -25.56 1.61
CA ALA A 238 -11.87 -25.86 0.42
C ALA A 238 -11.03 -26.53 -0.68
N ILE A 239 -9.81 -26.04 -0.92
CA ILE A 239 -8.87 -26.61 -1.91
C ILE A 239 -8.46 -28.03 -1.51
N ILE A 240 -8.15 -28.28 -0.22
CA ILE A 240 -7.85 -29.62 0.31
C ILE A 240 -9.02 -30.57 0.03
N LYS A 241 -10.25 -30.17 0.37
CA LYS A 241 -11.45 -30.99 0.17
C LYS A 241 -11.70 -31.31 -1.30
N GLN A 242 -11.45 -30.37 -2.21
CA GLN A 242 -11.56 -30.61 -3.65
C GLN A 242 -10.55 -31.64 -4.13
N ALA A 243 -9.30 -31.56 -3.68
CA ALA A 243 -8.26 -32.54 -4.02
C ALA A 243 -8.60 -33.94 -3.49
N GLU A 244 -9.09 -34.05 -2.25
CA GLU A 244 -9.56 -35.31 -1.66
C GLU A 244 -10.74 -35.90 -2.45
N THR A 245 -11.73 -35.06 -2.79
CA THR A 245 -12.90 -35.50 -3.57
C THR A 245 -12.49 -36.04 -4.95
N LEU A 246 -11.55 -35.37 -5.62
CA LEU A 246 -11.04 -35.84 -6.91
C LEU A 246 -10.32 -37.18 -6.76
N ALA A 247 -9.48 -37.34 -5.73
CA ALA A 247 -8.78 -38.59 -5.47
C ALA A 247 -9.76 -39.74 -5.19
N ASP A 248 -10.81 -39.50 -4.41
CA ASP A 248 -11.86 -40.48 -4.13
C ASP A 248 -12.61 -40.89 -5.41
N GLN A 249 -12.94 -39.93 -6.28
CA GLN A 249 -13.58 -40.20 -7.57
C GLN A 249 -12.70 -41.07 -8.48
N LEU A 250 -11.41 -40.76 -8.56
CA LEU A 250 -10.46 -41.55 -9.35
C LEU A 250 -10.28 -42.95 -8.78
N ASN A 251 -10.15 -43.08 -7.47
CA ASN A 251 -10.06 -44.39 -6.81
C ASN A 251 -11.33 -45.22 -7.04
N ALA A 252 -12.52 -44.62 -6.96
CA ALA A 252 -13.78 -45.31 -7.24
C ALA A 252 -13.85 -45.78 -8.71
N ALA A 253 -13.40 -44.97 -9.66
CA ALA A 253 -13.33 -45.35 -11.07
C ALA A 253 -12.32 -46.49 -11.32
N LEU A 254 -11.16 -46.48 -10.65
CA LEU A 254 -10.19 -47.57 -10.70
C LEU A 254 -10.75 -48.86 -10.09
N ASP A 255 -11.44 -48.75 -8.95
CA ASP A 255 -12.06 -49.90 -8.27
C ASP A 255 -13.16 -50.55 -9.13
N ALA A 256 -13.98 -49.74 -9.81
CA ALA A 256 -15.02 -50.22 -10.72
C ALA A 256 -14.46 -50.92 -11.99
N ASN A 257 -13.22 -50.62 -12.37
CA ASN A 257 -12.56 -51.19 -13.56
C ASN A 257 -11.42 -52.15 -13.20
N LYS A 258 -11.34 -52.61 -11.94
CA LYS A 258 -10.22 -53.40 -11.43
C LYS A 258 -9.90 -54.64 -12.28
N ASP A 259 -10.92 -55.37 -12.71
CA ASP A 259 -10.74 -56.60 -13.51
C ASP A 259 -10.21 -56.30 -14.92
N LEU A 260 -10.59 -55.15 -15.50
CA LEU A 260 -10.07 -54.68 -16.79
C LEU A 260 -8.59 -54.28 -16.68
N LEU A 261 -8.21 -53.66 -15.57
CA LEU A 261 -6.87 -53.11 -15.34
C LEU A 261 -5.83 -54.18 -14.98
N GLY A 262 -6.22 -55.27 -14.32
CA GLY A 262 -5.29 -56.34 -13.94
C GLY A 262 -4.09 -55.82 -13.13
N ASP A 263 -2.87 -56.07 -13.63
CA ASP A 263 -1.62 -55.67 -12.97
C ASP A 263 -1.43 -54.14 -12.93
N ASP A 264 -2.08 -53.39 -13.81
CA ASP A 264 -1.98 -51.93 -13.90
C ASP A 264 -2.77 -51.22 -12.77
N TYR A 265 -3.70 -51.92 -12.12
CA TYR A 265 -4.58 -51.36 -11.07
C TYR A 265 -3.81 -50.79 -9.86
N MET A 266 -2.86 -51.54 -9.29
CA MET A 266 -2.12 -51.09 -8.11
C MET A 266 -1.20 -49.88 -8.41
N PRO A 267 -0.39 -49.89 -9.49
CA PRO A 267 0.35 -48.70 -9.93
C PRO A 267 -0.52 -47.46 -10.11
N LEU A 268 -1.71 -47.59 -10.72
CA LEU A 268 -2.63 -46.46 -10.92
C LEU A 268 -3.16 -45.88 -9.61
N LYS A 269 -3.53 -46.70 -8.63
CA LYS A 269 -3.89 -46.20 -7.29
C LYS A 269 -2.70 -45.53 -6.59
N GLY A 270 -1.48 -46.04 -6.82
CA GLY A 270 -0.24 -45.41 -6.37
C GLY A 270 -0.04 -44.00 -6.95
N ILE A 271 -0.38 -43.78 -8.22
CA ILE A 271 -0.33 -42.45 -8.87
C ILE A 271 -1.29 -41.48 -8.18
N VAL A 272 -2.54 -41.90 -7.96
CA VAL A 272 -3.56 -41.08 -7.27
C VAL A 272 -3.07 -40.68 -5.87
N GLY A 273 -2.50 -41.65 -5.13
CA GLY A 273 -1.92 -41.41 -3.81
C GLY A 273 -0.74 -40.43 -3.84
N LEU A 274 0.25 -40.64 -4.72
CA LEU A 274 1.40 -39.75 -4.86
C LEU A 274 0.97 -38.31 -5.18
N GLN A 275 0.06 -38.16 -6.14
CA GLN A 275 -0.45 -36.86 -6.56
C GLN A 275 -1.16 -36.15 -5.41
N LEU A 276 -2.06 -36.83 -4.71
CA LEU A 276 -2.80 -36.24 -3.59
C LEU A 276 -1.81 -35.76 -2.51
N ILE A 277 -0.85 -36.60 -2.13
CA ILE A 277 0.12 -36.25 -1.10
C ILE A 277 1.00 -35.08 -1.56
N ALA A 278 1.50 -35.11 -2.80
CA ALA A 278 2.31 -34.03 -3.35
C ALA A 278 1.53 -32.71 -3.38
N TYR A 279 0.27 -32.75 -3.83
CA TYR A 279 -0.63 -31.60 -3.86
C TYR A 279 -0.85 -31.02 -2.46
N LEU A 280 -1.28 -31.84 -1.50
CA LEU A 280 -1.55 -31.41 -0.13
C LEU A 280 -0.30 -30.84 0.56
N THR A 281 0.86 -31.46 0.35
CA THR A 281 2.12 -30.98 0.96
C THR A 281 2.51 -29.60 0.42
N SER A 282 2.30 -29.33 -0.87
CA SER A 282 2.54 -28.01 -1.47
C SER A 282 1.57 -26.92 -0.99
N LEU A 283 0.36 -27.28 -0.54
CA LEU A 283 -0.62 -26.29 -0.06
C LEU A 283 -0.17 -25.58 1.21
N ASN A 284 0.56 -26.25 2.11
CA ASN A 284 1.04 -25.64 3.35
C ASN A 284 2.04 -24.50 3.08
N ASP A 285 2.96 -24.70 2.14
CA ASP A 285 3.93 -23.66 1.77
C ASP A 285 3.25 -22.51 1.04
N LEU A 286 2.24 -22.83 0.21
CA LEU A 286 1.43 -21.84 -0.47
C LEU A 286 0.61 -21.00 0.53
N ALA A 287 0.00 -21.64 1.52
CA ALA A 287 -0.79 -20.98 2.56
C ALA A 287 0.06 -20.02 3.40
N LYS A 288 1.28 -20.42 3.73
CA LYS A 288 2.24 -19.53 4.39
C LYS A 288 2.63 -18.35 3.51
N ALA A 289 2.85 -18.59 2.21
CA ALA A 289 3.19 -17.53 1.26
C ALA A 289 2.03 -16.52 1.08
N ASP A 290 0.79 -16.99 0.98
CA ASP A 290 -0.40 -16.13 0.86
C ASP A 290 -0.66 -15.31 2.13
N LEU A 291 -0.50 -15.91 3.32
CA LEU A 291 -0.55 -15.16 4.58
C LEU A 291 0.50 -14.04 4.63
N GLN A 292 1.71 -14.31 4.13
CA GLN A 292 2.75 -13.29 4.02
C GLN A 292 2.45 -12.25 2.95
N ALA A 293 1.80 -12.64 1.85
CA ALA A 293 1.37 -11.72 0.81
C ALA A 293 0.29 -10.75 1.35
N CYS A 294 -0.65 -11.20 2.17
CA CYS A 294 -1.62 -10.33 2.87
C CYS A 294 -0.89 -9.23 3.67
N VAL A 295 0.12 -9.63 4.46
CA VAL A 295 0.92 -8.71 5.28
C VAL A 295 1.79 -7.77 4.44
N ALA A 296 2.40 -8.29 3.37
CA ALA A 296 3.21 -7.49 2.45
C ALA A 296 2.36 -6.45 1.71
N LYS A 297 1.13 -6.81 1.31
CA LYS A 297 0.15 -5.90 0.69
C LYS A 297 -0.25 -4.79 1.64
N GLY A 298 -0.55 -5.11 2.91
CA GLY A 298 -0.83 -4.10 3.93
C GLY A 298 0.35 -3.16 4.19
N THR A 299 1.57 -3.71 4.25
CA THR A 299 2.79 -2.90 4.42
C THR A 299 3.01 -1.95 3.24
N ALA A 300 2.94 -2.45 2.01
CA ALA A 300 3.06 -1.64 0.81
C ALA A 300 1.96 -0.58 0.70
N GLY A 301 0.73 -0.91 1.10
CA GLY A 301 -0.40 0.02 1.16
C GLY A 301 -0.13 1.16 2.13
N ASN A 302 0.36 0.86 3.34
CA ASN A 302 0.72 1.89 4.32
C ASN A 302 1.85 2.80 3.82
N THR A 303 2.85 2.25 3.14
CA THR A 303 3.90 3.05 2.49
C THR A 303 3.32 3.97 1.41
N SER A 304 2.44 3.47 0.53
CA SER A 304 1.76 4.28 -0.47
C SER A 304 0.90 5.39 0.17
N ALA A 305 0.20 5.10 1.26
CA ALA A 305 -0.62 6.06 1.99
C ALA A 305 0.24 7.16 2.65
N SER A 306 1.38 6.80 3.25
CA SER A 306 2.33 7.76 3.82
C SER A 306 2.90 8.68 2.75
N ASN A 307 3.32 8.13 1.60
CA ASN A 307 3.84 8.92 0.49
C ASN A 307 2.79 9.91 -0.06
N ALA A 308 1.53 9.49 -0.17
CA ALA A 308 0.44 10.37 -0.59
C ALA A 308 0.17 11.47 0.45
N HIS A 309 0.21 11.15 1.74
CA HIS A 309 0.07 12.12 2.82
C HIS A 309 1.19 13.18 2.78
N ASP A 310 2.44 12.77 2.59
CA ASP A 310 3.58 13.69 2.51
C ASP A 310 3.53 14.57 1.26
N ALA A 311 3.12 14.01 0.12
CA ALA A 311 2.88 14.77 -1.11
C ALA A 311 1.76 15.80 -0.91
N ASN A 312 0.67 15.43 -0.24
CA ASN A 312 -0.44 16.33 0.07
C ASN A 312 0.00 17.46 1.00
N LYS A 313 0.79 17.15 2.04
CA LYS A 313 1.36 18.16 2.94
C LYS A 313 2.23 19.16 2.18
N LEU A 314 3.07 18.69 1.24
CA LEU A 314 3.89 19.57 0.41
C LEU A 314 3.04 20.48 -0.50
N LEU A 315 1.98 19.95 -1.12
CA LEU A 315 1.05 20.75 -1.93
C LEU A 315 0.33 21.82 -1.11
N ILE A 316 -0.12 21.47 0.09
CA ILE A 316 -0.77 22.41 1.03
C ILE A 316 0.20 23.50 1.46
N GLU A 317 1.43 23.14 1.80
CA GLU A 317 2.45 24.11 2.20
C GLU A 317 2.78 25.06 1.04
N ASN A 318 2.93 24.56 -0.19
CA ASN A 318 3.18 25.41 -1.35
C ASN A 318 2.03 26.39 -1.64
N ALA A 319 0.77 25.93 -1.51
CA ALA A 319 -0.40 26.79 -1.67
C ALA A 319 -0.46 27.88 -0.58
N TYR A 320 -0.18 27.50 0.68
CA TYR A 320 -0.09 28.42 1.80
C TYR A 320 1.02 29.47 1.61
N GLN A 321 2.23 29.06 1.24
CA GLN A 321 3.35 29.97 1.02
C GLN A 321 3.10 30.95 -0.13
N THR A 322 2.39 30.50 -1.18
CA THR A 322 1.97 31.38 -2.30
C THR A 322 0.98 32.45 -1.83
N ALA A 323 0.01 32.07 -0.99
CA ALA A 323 -0.94 33.01 -0.40
C ALA A 323 -0.26 33.97 0.58
N LEU A 324 0.65 33.47 1.43
CA LEU A 324 1.41 34.29 2.37
C LEU A 324 2.31 35.31 1.65
N ALA A 325 3.05 34.90 0.62
CA ALA A 325 3.87 35.82 -0.19
C ALA A 325 3.02 36.89 -0.88
N SER A 326 1.80 36.54 -1.32
CA SER A 326 0.84 37.51 -1.86
C SER A 326 0.38 38.51 -0.79
N ALA A 327 0.10 38.03 0.43
CA ALA A 327 -0.27 38.87 1.57
C ALA A 327 0.87 39.80 2.01
N GLU A 328 2.11 39.31 2.05
CA GLU A 328 3.31 40.11 2.35
C GLU A 328 3.54 41.20 1.30
N LYS A 329 3.31 40.89 0.01
CA LYS A 329 3.38 41.88 -1.07
C LYS A 329 2.30 42.96 -0.93
N THR A 330 1.08 42.60 -0.57
CA THR A 330 0.00 43.57 -0.32
C THR A 330 0.25 44.39 0.95
N LYS A 331 0.78 43.78 2.01
CA LYS A 331 1.27 44.47 3.21
C LYS A 331 2.32 45.52 2.86
N ALA A 332 3.30 45.18 2.01
CA ALA A 332 4.33 46.14 1.59
C ALA A 332 3.73 47.37 0.89
N LYS A 333 2.73 47.17 0.01
CA LYS A 333 1.97 48.28 -0.61
C LYS A 333 1.17 49.09 0.42
N LEU A 334 0.59 48.42 1.41
CA LEU A 334 -0.17 49.06 2.49
C LEU A 334 0.75 49.94 3.36
N VAL A 335 1.93 49.44 3.69
CA VAL A 335 2.99 50.18 4.40
C VAL A 335 3.48 51.37 3.57
N GLU A 336 3.68 51.21 2.26
CA GLU A 336 4.04 52.30 1.35
C GLU A 336 2.94 53.38 1.31
N SER A 337 1.66 52.97 1.32
CA SER A 337 0.53 53.91 1.42
C SER A 337 0.53 54.69 2.73
N CYS A 338 0.95 54.09 3.85
CA CYS A 338 1.13 54.79 5.13
C CYS A 338 2.25 55.83 5.06
N HIS A 339 3.38 55.52 4.40
CA HIS A 339 4.50 56.46 4.24
C HIS A 339 4.17 57.65 3.33
N ASN A 340 3.42 57.42 2.25
CA ASN A 340 3.04 58.46 1.29
C ASN A 340 1.94 59.40 1.81
N GLN A 341 1.30 59.06 2.93
CA GLN A 341 0.30 59.92 3.59
C GLN A 341 0.94 61.00 4.50
N GLY A 342 2.23 60.88 4.84
CA GLY A 342 2.98 61.92 5.58
C GLY A 342 3.72 62.95 4.71
N GLY A 343 3.81 62.71 3.40
CA GLY A 343 4.43 63.61 2.42
C GLY A 343 3.36 64.29 1.57
N GLY A 344 2.71 65.33 2.09
CA GLY A 344 1.74 66.10 1.32
C GLY A 344 2.36 66.73 0.07
N ASN A 345 1.63 66.66 -1.05
CA ASN A 345 1.73 67.63 -2.15
C ASN A 345 1.44 69.06 -1.64
#